data_AF-A0A813YQY0-F1
#
_entry.id   AF-A0A813YQY0-F1
#
_cell.length_a   1.000
_cell.length_b   1.000
_cell.length_c   1.000
_cell.angle_alpha   90.00
_cell.angle_beta   90.00
_cell.angle_gamma   90.00
#
_symmetry.space_group_name_H-M   'P 1'
#
loop_
_entity.id
_entity.type
_entity.pdbx_description
1 polymer ?
#
loop_
_entity_poly.entity_id
_entity_poly.type
_entity_poly.pdbx_seq_one_letter_code
_entity_poly.pdbx_strand_id
1 'polypeptide(L)'
;MSCGILTEFMNFILSIVFICICIVGGKEDILSEKIEQLTEWSMKKPVIRLNSERFKHYVKTPPRNYSVIVMLTALSPQRQCAICKQAHDEFQVVAQSWRYSSAFSNKIFFAMVDFDEGSDVFQYLKLNSAPVFIHFPPKMKPKKGDYMDISRWGFSAEQLVKWINDRADIHIHVFRPPNYSGFLLVILLVTMIAGLLYIKRNSLEFLYNNLLWGVSVILVILVCTSGQIWNTIRGSPFLHRNPQTGQIATISYFISGQMWNMISGPPFLGKNKNSVGLFSGSSGYQFVAETYVDIHIDDLIAFDEANAFVNGKIKSIERKLSFIIKLNIDDQFTEHTEECGEKRTIELQIEYPLQYPLLSPDVCLRTYFPRDIHQKFHSILQEFLTIKTASNNEPYILELLMYIKDSNVFSLIIKNDISPNATEQLTTKQSRLWIYSHHIYNIEKRRHIVNWANELRLCGFSLPGKPGIIMIEGDDIDVNTFWSRLRSLQWKRLQIKEKEDIEKDDKKFDNFEELSFGDNGKGRDYHMNFGQFYQFLIEKKLENIFSTYFGVDGTVAEKN
;
A
#
# COMPACT_ATOMS: atom_id res chain seq x y z
N MET A 1 -30.62 20.33 86.21
CA MET A 1 -30.77 19.34 85.12
C MET A 1 -29.77 19.52 83.97
N SER A 2 -29.14 20.68 83.79
CA SER A 2 -28.31 20.98 82.61
C SER A 2 -26.87 20.45 82.62
N CYS A 3 -26.33 20.03 83.78
CA CYS A 3 -24.93 19.57 83.90
C CYS A 3 -24.76 18.09 83.49
N GLY A 4 -25.71 17.21 83.86
CA GLY A 4 -25.64 15.77 83.53
C GLY A 4 -25.76 15.46 82.04
N ILE A 5 -26.52 16.28 81.30
CA ILE A 5 -26.70 16.12 79.85
C ILE A 5 -25.40 16.47 79.11
N LEU A 6 -24.63 17.45 79.59
CA LEU A 6 -23.36 17.84 78.97
C LEU A 6 -22.28 16.76 79.16
N THR A 7 -22.23 16.12 80.33
CA THR A 7 -21.28 15.03 80.63
C THR A 7 -21.58 13.76 79.83
N GLU A 8 -22.86 13.41 79.66
CA GLU A 8 -23.29 12.29 78.82
C GLU A 8 -22.94 12.54 77.35
N PHE A 9 -23.13 13.78 76.86
CA PHE A 9 -22.80 14.17 75.50
C PHE A 9 -21.29 14.17 75.22
N MET A 10 -20.47 14.62 76.19
CA MET A 10 -19.01 14.57 76.08
C MET A 10 -18.48 13.14 76.10
N ASN A 11 -19.05 12.25 76.92
CA ASN A 11 -18.69 10.83 76.94
C ASN A 11 -19.09 10.12 75.64
N PHE A 12 -20.21 10.49 75.03
CA PHE A 12 -20.64 9.99 73.72
C PHE A 12 -19.68 10.45 72.61
N ILE A 13 -19.26 11.71 72.61
CA ILE A 13 -18.25 12.22 71.67
C ILE A 13 -16.91 11.52 71.87
N LEU A 14 -16.46 11.32 73.12
CA LEU A 14 -15.20 10.65 73.43
C LEU A 14 -15.22 9.18 72.96
N SER A 15 -16.36 8.51 73.13
CA SER A 15 -16.57 7.14 72.65
C SER A 15 -16.54 7.06 71.12
N ILE A 16 -17.19 8.00 70.42
CA ILE A 16 -17.14 8.10 68.95
C ILE A 16 -15.71 8.36 68.47
N VAL A 17 -14.98 9.26 69.13
CA VAL A 17 -13.58 9.56 68.79
C VAL A 17 -12.71 8.33 69.00
N PHE A 18 -12.89 7.59 70.10
CA PHE A 18 -12.14 6.36 70.38
C PHE A 18 -12.44 5.26 69.35
N ILE A 19 -13.72 5.07 69.00
CA ILE A 19 -14.15 4.13 67.95
C ILE A 19 -13.55 4.52 66.58
N CYS A 20 -13.55 5.81 66.23
CA CYS A 20 -12.91 6.32 65.01
C CYS A 20 -11.40 6.06 64.99
N ILE A 21 -10.70 6.26 66.11
CA ILE A 21 -9.26 6.01 66.22
C ILE A 21 -8.94 4.52 66.05
N CYS A 22 -9.72 3.62 66.67
CA CYS A 22 -9.55 2.18 66.51
C CYS A 22 -9.79 1.70 65.06
N ILE A 23 -10.78 2.27 64.36
CA ILE A 23 -11.09 1.93 62.96
C ILE A 23 -9.99 2.42 61.99
N VAL A 24 -9.33 3.54 62.31
CA VAL A 24 -8.24 4.09 61.48
C VAL A 24 -6.95 3.29 61.70
N GLY A 25 -6.58 2.97 62.95
CA GLY A 25 -5.37 2.20 63.26
C GLY A 25 -5.33 0.82 62.61
N GLY A 26 -6.43 0.06 62.67
CA GLY A 26 -6.48 -1.28 62.07
C GLY A 26 -6.33 -1.30 60.53
N LYS A 27 -6.57 -0.19 59.84
CA LYS A 27 -6.36 -0.10 58.37
C LYS A 27 -4.90 0.15 58.01
N GLU A 28 -4.14 0.86 58.84
CA GLU A 28 -2.72 1.11 58.61
C GLU A 28 -1.88 -0.15 58.84
N ASP A 29 -2.24 -0.96 59.84
CA ASP A 29 -1.59 -2.24 60.13
C ASP A 29 -1.77 -3.27 59.00
N ILE A 30 -2.98 -3.37 58.43
CA ILE A 30 -3.24 -4.26 57.27
C ILE A 30 -2.48 -3.77 56.02
N LEU A 31 -2.32 -2.45 55.87
CA LEU A 31 -1.59 -1.87 54.74
C LEU A 31 -0.09 -2.16 54.82
N SER A 32 0.51 -1.98 56.00
CA SER A 32 1.93 -2.25 56.22
C SER A 32 2.26 -3.73 56.00
N GLU A 33 1.43 -4.65 56.50
CA GLU A 33 1.58 -6.09 56.28
C GLU A 33 1.57 -6.44 54.79
N LYS A 34 0.63 -5.87 54.02
CA LYS A 34 0.56 -6.09 52.56
C LYS A 34 1.81 -5.60 51.84
N ILE A 35 2.33 -4.43 52.22
CA ILE A 35 3.53 -3.85 51.59
C ILE A 35 4.76 -4.70 51.92
N GLU A 36 4.90 -5.14 53.17
CA GLU A 36 6.00 -5.99 53.60
C GLU A 36 6.05 -7.30 52.82
N GLN A 37 4.91 -8.00 52.71
CA GLN A 37 4.81 -9.24 51.94
C GLN A 37 5.12 -9.04 50.44
N LEU A 38 4.58 -7.98 49.83
CA LEU A 38 4.87 -7.66 48.41
C LEU A 38 6.35 -7.32 48.20
N THR A 39 6.96 -6.63 49.16
CA THR A 39 8.38 -6.27 49.12
C THR A 39 9.24 -7.53 49.24
N GLU A 40 8.91 -8.44 50.15
CA GLU A 40 9.61 -9.72 50.30
C GLU A 40 9.54 -10.57 49.02
N TRP A 41 8.36 -10.66 48.39
CA TRP A 41 8.21 -11.39 47.13
C TRP A 41 8.96 -10.74 45.97
N SER A 42 8.96 -9.41 45.88
CA SER A 42 9.74 -8.65 44.90
C SER A 42 11.25 -8.86 45.06
N MET A 43 11.72 -9.00 46.31
CA MET A 43 13.11 -9.36 46.62
C MET A 43 13.44 -10.83 46.29
N LYS A 44 12.47 -11.75 46.26
CA LYS A 44 12.71 -13.13 45.80
C LYS A 44 12.66 -13.27 44.28
N LYS A 45 11.69 -12.64 43.62
CA LYS A 45 11.51 -12.67 42.17
C LYS A 45 11.12 -11.28 41.65
N PRO A 46 11.68 -10.82 40.52
CA PRO A 46 11.36 -9.50 39.97
C PRO A 46 9.88 -9.36 39.56
N VAL A 47 9.26 -10.46 39.11
CA VAL A 47 7.83 -10.51 38.76
C VAL A 47 7.10 -11.45 39.71
N ILE A 48 6.08 -10.93 40.40
CA ILE A 48 5.27 -11.66 41.37
C ILE A 48 4.16 -12.43 40.64
N ARG A 49 4.08 -13.76 40.81
CA ARG A 49 2.96 -14.55 40.28
C ARG A 49 1.76 -14.50 41.22
N LEU A 50 0.61 -14.07 40.70
CA LEU A 50 -0.64 -13.94 41.44
C LEU A 50 -1.68 -14.91 40.91
N ASN A 51 -2.35 -15.62 41.82
CA ASN A 51 -3.58 -16.37 41.56
C ASN A 51 -4.81 -15.45 41.70
N SER A 52 -6.01 -15.97 41.42
CA SER A 52 -7.27 -15.22 41.56
C SER A 52 -7.48 -14.59 42.95
N GLU A 53 -7.11 -15.29 44.02
CA GLU A 53 -7.31 -14.83 45.41
C GLU A 53 -6.32 -13.74 45.80
N ARG A 54 -5.02 -13.94 45.52
CA ARG A 54 -3.97 -12.94 45.76
C ARG A 54 -4.21 -11.70 44.92
N PHE A 55 -4.65 -11.84 43.67
CA PHE A 55 -5.04 -10.70 42.85
C PHE A 55 -6.16 -9.89 43.52
N LYS A 56 -7.21 -10.56 44.03
CA LYS A 56 -8.28 -9.88 44.77
C LYS A 56 -7.73 -9.19 46.03
N HIS A 57 -6.87 -9.84 46.80
CA HIS A 57 -6.37 -9.31 48.07
C HIS A 57 -5.38 -8.13 47.94
N TYR A 58 -4.37 -8.23 47.06
CA TYR A 58 -3.30 -7.22 46.91
C TYR A 58 -3.59 -6.19 45.82
N VAL A 59 -4.35 -6.53 44.77
CA VAL A 59 -4.62 -5.61 43.65
C VAL A 59 -6.01 -4.98 43.75
N LYS A 60 -7.06 -5.74 44.11
CA LYS A 60 -8.43 -5.22 44.10
C LYS A 60 -8.87 -4.58 45.42
N THR A 61 -8.55 -5.21 46.56
CA THR A 61 -9.10 -4.84 47.87
C THR A 61 -8.30 -3.67 48.50
N PRO A 62 -8.94 -2.54 48.85
CA PRO A 62 -8.29 -1.47 49.62
C PRO A 62 -7.96 -1.96 51.05
N PRO A 63 -7.03 -1.34 51.80
CA PRO A 63 -6.26 -0.13 51.49
C PRO A 63 -5.03 -0.39 50.60
N ARG A 64 -4.65 0.58 49.76
CA ARG A 64 -3.45 0.54 48.90
C ARG A 64 -2.84 1.94 48.76
N ASN A 65 -1.52 2.04 48.93
CA ASN A 65 -0.71 3.24 48.68
C ASN A 65 0.36 3.01 47.59
N TYR A 66 0.32 1.85 46.93
CA TYR A 66 1.22 1.45 45.87
C TYR A 66 0.46 1.22 44.56
N SER A 67 1.16 1.40 43.44
CA SER A 67 0.74 1.01 42.11
C SER A 67 1.18 -0.42 41.80
N VAL A 68 0.34 -1.16 41.08
CA VAL A 68 0.69 -2.50 40.61
C VAL A 68 0.58 -2.55 39.09
N ILE A 69 1.67 -2.93 38.42
CA ILE A 69 1.67 -3.22 36.99
C ILE A 69 1.43 -4.72 36.83
N VAL A 70 0.32 -5.09 36.20
CA VAL A 70 -0.09 -6.48 36.04
C VAL A 70 0.00 -6.88 34.57
N MET A 71 0.72 -7.96 34.30
CA MET A 71 0.72 -8.67 33.02
C MET A 71 -0.23 -9.88 33.11
N LEU A 72 -1.30 -9.84 32.33
CA LEU A 72 -2.18 -10.99 32.12
C LEU A 72 -1.63 -11.81 30.95
N THR A 73 -1.33 -13.08 31.18
CA THR A 73 -0.63 -13.94 30.21
C THR A 73 -1.21 -15.35 30.17
N ALA A 74 -0.77 -16.16 29.20
CA ALA A 74 -1.09 -17.58 29.09
C ALA A 74 0.20 -18.33 28.72
N LEU A 75 1.06 -18.58 29.71
CA LEU A 75 2.40 -19.15 29.50
C LEU A 75 2.39 -20.69 29.52
N SER A 76 1.29 -21.30 29.98
CA SER A 76 1.14 -22.76 29.97
C SER A 76 1.42 -23.36 28.60
N PRO A 77 2.24 -24.42 28.51
CA PRO A 77 2.63 -25.03 27.24
C PRO A 77 1.44 -25.59 26.45
N GLN A 78 0.33 -25.92 27.14
CA GLN A 78 -0.93 -26.36 26.53
C GLN A 78 -1.57 -25.28 25.63
N ARG A 79 -1.29 -23.99 25.88
CA ARG A 79 -1.86 -22.86 25.14
C ARG A 79 -1.01 -22.43 23.95
N GLN A 80 0.26 -22.86 23.89
CA GLN A 80 1.21 -22.56 22.80
C GLN A 80 1.29 -21.07 22.39
N CYS A 81 1.13 -20.13 23.33
CA CYS A 81 1.15 -18.70 23.04
C CYS A 81 2.60 -18.16 22.90
N ALA A 82 3.10 -18.06 21.66
CA ALA A 82 4.44 -17.54 21.39
C ALA A 82 4.62 -16.07 21.80
N ILE A 83 3.60 -15.24 21.54
CA ILE A 83 3.62 -13.80 21.87
C ILE A 83 3.67 -13.59 23.39
N CYS A 84 2.93 -14.40 24.15
CA CYS A 84 2.90 -14.34 25.61
C CYS A 84 4.29 -14.61 26.22
N LYS A 85 5.05 -15.54 25.62
CA LYS A 85 6.43 -15.84 26.03
C LYS A 85 7.35 -14.63 25.78
N GLN A 86 7.31 -14.08 24.57
CA GLN A 86 8.14 -12.91 24.23
C GLN A 86 7.79 -11.68 25.07
N ALA A 87 6.51 -11.43 25.29
CA ALA A 87 6.05 -10.32 26.13
C ALA A 87 6.44 -10.53 27.61
N HIS A 88 6.44 -11.77 28.10
CA HIS A 88 6.92 -12.10 29.44
C HIS A 88 8.42 -11.80 29.60
N ASP A 89 9.24 -12.16 28.61
CA ASP A 89 10.68 -11.93 28.63
C ASP A 89 10.98 -10.42 28.69
N GLU A 90 10.33 -9.59 27.86
CA GLU A 90 10.48 -8.13 27.89
C GLU A 90 9.95 -7.52 29.21
N PHE A 91 8.83 -8.01 29.73
CA PHE A 91 8.30 -7.56 31.02
C PHE A 91 9.23 -7.91 32.19
N GLN A 92 9.87 -9.08 32.14
CA GLN A 92 10.86 -9.49 33.12
C GLN A 92 12.09 -8.57 33.11
N VAL A 93 12.55 -8.15 31.93
CA VAL A 93 13.65 -7.17 31.82
C VAL A 93 13.28 -5.85 32.49
N VAL A 94 12.06 -5.34 32.30
CA VAL A 94 11.60 -4.11 32.96
C VAL A 94 11.58 -4.27 34.49
N ALA A 95 11.02 -5.37 34.98
CA ALA A 95 10.93 -5.64 36.41
C ALA A 95 12.31 -5.83 37.07
N GLN A 96 13.24 -6.49 36.38
CA GLN A 96 14.63 -6.61 36.83
C GLN A 96 15.33 -5.25 36.83
N SER A 97 15.14 -4.45 35.79
CA SER A 97 15.72 -3.11 35.69
C SER A 97 15.26 -2.21 36.84
N TRP A 98 13.98 -2.30 37.22
CA TRP A 98 13.47 -1.59 38.39
C TRP A 98 14.11 -2.07 39.69
N ARG A 99 14.24 -3.39 39.87
CA ARG A 99 14.86 -3.99 41.06
C ARG A 99 16.30 -3.52 41.28
N TYR A 100 17.07 -3.35 40.20
CA TYR A 100 18.46 -2.88 40.27
C TYR A 100 18.60 -1.36 40.14
N SER A 101 17.50 -0.62 40.01
CA SER A 101 17.53 0.83 39.92
C SER A 101 17.87 1.46 41.27
N SER A 102 18.67 2.53 41.25
CA SER A 102 18.91 3.35 42.44
C SER A 102 17.66 4.06 42.95
N ALA A 103 16.63 4.19 42.12
CA ALA A 103 15.34 4.79 42.47
C ALA A 103 14.33 3.77 43.04
N PHE A 104 14.76 2.54 43.36
CA PHE A 104 13.88 1.49 43.85
C PHE A 104 13.05 1.94 45.06
N SER A 105 11.74 1.69 44.99
CA SER A 105 10.77 2.11 46.00
C SER A 105 9.62 1.11 46.12
N ASN A 106 9.08 0.96 47.32
CA ASN A 106 7.93 0.08 47.63
C ASN A 106 6.58 0.65 47.14
N LYS A 107 6.62 1.60 46.20
CA LYS A 107 5.45 2.26 45.60
C LYS A 107 4.98 1.60 44.31
N ILE A 108 5.81 0.79 43.66
CA ILE A 108 5.45 0.09 42.42
C ILE A 108 5.86 -1.38 42.49
N PHE A 109 4.94 -2.26 42.14
CA PHE A 109 5.16 -3.70 42.10
C PHE A 109 4.79 -4.27 40.73
N PHE A 110 5.57 -5.24 40.27
CA PHE A 110 5.37 -5.94 39.01
C PHE A 110 4.79 -7.33 39.28
N ALA A 111 3.63 -7.60 38.70
CA ALA A 111 2.93 -8.86 38.89
C ALA A 111 2.47 -9.48 37.57
N MET A 112 2.30 -10.80 37.56
CA MET A 112 1.71 -11.52 36.45
C MET A 112 0.60 -12.45 36.93
N VAL A 113 -0.41 -12.64 36.10
CA VAL A 113 -1.50 -13.59 36.30
C VAL A 113 -1.58 -14.47 35.05
N ASP A 114 -1.41 -15.77 35.21
CA ASP A 114 -1.62 -16.74 34.13
C ASP A 114 -3.11 -17.08 34.02
N PHE A 115 -3.60 -17.30 32.80
CA PHE A 115 -4.98 -17.67 32.52
C PHE A 115 -5.41 -18.94 33.26
N ASP A 116 -4.55 -19.97 33.31
CA ASP A 116 -4.93 -21.24 33.94
C ASP A 116 -4.93 -21.16 35.49
N GLU A 117 -4.16 -20.23 36.07
CA GLU A 117 -4.13 -19.97 37.54
C GLU A 117 -5.20 -18.94 37.97
N GLY A 118 -5.74 -18.18 37.02
CA GLY A 118 -6.40 -16.90 37.27
C GLY A 118 -7.58 -16.58 36.35
N SER A 119 -8.27 -17.59 35.79
CA SER A 119 -9.33 -17.41 34.78
C SER A 119 -10.45 -16.46 35.22
N ASP A 120 -10.82 -16.47 36.51
CA ASP A 120 -11.78 -15.52 37.12
C ASP A 120 -11.38 -14.04 36.90
N VAL A 121 -10.07 -13.75 36.90
CA VAL A 121 -9.56 -12.39 36.75
C VAL A 121 -9.78 -11.91 35.31
N PHE A 122 -9.60 -12.79 34.32
CA PHE A 122 -9.88 -12.50 32.92
C PHE A 122 -11.37 -12.25 32.69
N GLN A 123 -12.23 -13.06 33.31
CA GLN A 123 -13.69 -12.86 33.23
C GLN A 123 -14.11 -11.55 33.91
N TYR A 124 -13.53 -11.23 35.08
CA TYR A 124 -13.82 -10.00 35.81
C TYR A 124 -13.40 -8.75 35.02
N LEU A 125 -12.26 -8.79 34.34
CA LEU A 125 -11.77 -7.70 33.49
C LEU A 125 -12.36 -7.70 32.08
N LYS A 126 -13.19 -8.71 31.74
CA LYS A 126 -13.79 -8.92 30.42
C LYS A 126 -12.75 -8.99 29.29
N LEU A 127 -11.68 -9.73 29.53
CA LEU A 127 -10.59 -9.92 28.58
C LEU A 127 -10.67 -11.31 27.96
N ASN A 128 -10.62 -11.36 26.63
CA ASN A 128 -10.72 -12.60 25.85
C ASN A 128 -9.38 -13.02 25.23
N SER A 129 -8.34 -12.18 25.36
CA SER A 129 -7.03 -12.40 24.77
C SER A 129 -5.91 -12.09 25.77
N ALA A 130 -4.75 -12.66 25.49
CA ALA A 130 -3.49 -12.43 26.20
C ALA A 130 -2.37 -12.23 25.16
N PRO A 131 -1.28 -11.50 25.47
CA PRO A 131 -1.00 -10.81 26.73
C PRO A 131 -1.68 -9.43 26.83
N VAL A 132 -1.97 -8.95 28.05
CA VAL A 132 -2.49 -7.60 28.32
C VAL A 132 -1.76 -6.98 29.52
N PHE A 133 -1.30 -5.74 29.39
CA PHE A 133 -0.68 -4.98 30.49
C PHE A 133 -1.63 -3.92 31.03
N ILE A 134 -1.79 -3.90 32.36
CA ILE A 134 -2.68 -2.96 33.04
C ILE A 134 -1.96 -2.34 34.24
N HIS A 135 -2.07 -1.02 34.37
CA HIS A 135 -1.66 -0.29 35.57
C HIS A 135 -2.84 -0.14 36.54
N PHE A 136 -2.67 -0.62 37.76
CA PHE A 136 -3.64 -0.42 38.84
C PHE A 136 -3.13 0.68 39.78
N PRO A 137 -3.69 1.90 39.71
CA PRO A 137 -3.29 2.98 40.62
C PRO A 137 -3.77 2.70 42.05
N PRO A 138 -3.18 3.35 43.07
CA PRO A 138 -3.45 3.04 44.48
C PRO A 138 -4.90 3.31 44.91
N LYS A 139 -5.47 4.45 44.50
CA LYS A 139 -6.78 4.92 44.99
C LYS A 139 -7.94 4.72 44.01
N MET A 140 -7.67 4.69 42.70
CA MET A 140 -8.70 4.69 41.66
C MET A 140 -8.78 3.34 40.93
N LYS A 141 -9.92 3.05 40.30
CA LYS A 141 -10.00 1.99 39.29
C LYS A 141 -9.18 2.39 38.05
N PRO A 142 -8.62 1.42 37.30
CA PRO A 142 -7.86 1.71 36.10
C PRO A 142 -8.72 2.47 35.07
N LYS A 143 -8.19 3.58 34.54
CA LYS A 143 -8.77 4.35 33.44
C LYS A 143 -8.43 3.68 32.11
N LYS A 144 -9.05 4.11 31.01
CA LYS A 144 -8.72 3.61 29.66
C LYS A 144 -7.24 3.75 29.32
N GLY A 145 -6.58 4.81 29.79
CA GLY A 145 -5.15 5.03 29.58
C GLY A 145 -4.22 4.10 30.37
N ASP A 146 -4.74 3.46 31.42
CA ASP A 146 -4.00 2.47 32.23
C ASP A 146 -4.01 1.08 31.57
N TYR A 147 -4.64 0.92 30.41
CA TYR A 147 -4.47 -0.24 29.55
C TYR A 147 -3.44 0.09 28.49
N MET A 148 -2.43 -0.76 28.31
CA MET A 148 -1.43 -0.56 27.28
C MET A 148 -1.91 -1.10 25.93
N ASP A 149 -1.90 -0.26 24.90
CA ASP A 149 -2.25 -0.64 23.52
C ASP A 149 -1.08 -1.36 22.82
N ILE A 150 -0.94 -2.66 23.08
CA ILE A 150 0.14 -3.49 22.55
C ILE A 150 0.16 -3.49 21.01
N SER A 151 -1.01 -3.48 20.35
CA SER A 151 -1.10 -3.51 18.88
C SER A 151 -0.54 -2.25 18.21
N ARG A 152 -0.51 -1.11 18.92
CA ARG A 152 -0.04 0.18 18.37
C ARG A 152 1.43 0.44 18.70
N TRP A 153 1.86 0.11 19.91
CA TRP A 153 3.18 0.48 20.42
C TRP A 153 4.16 -0.69 20.53
N GLY A 154 3.66 -1.93 20.43
CA GLY A 154 4.43 -3.14 20.75
C GLY A 154 4.59 -3.34 22.25
N PHE A 155 5.39 -4.34 22.63
CA PHE A 155 5.64 -4.75 24.01
C PHE A 155 7.14 -4.73 24.38
N SER A 156 7.95 -3.91 23.70
CA SER A 156 9.36 -3.77 24.06
C SER A 156 9.50 -3.12 25.44
N ALA A 157 10.55 -3.50 26.17
CA ALA A 157 10.83 -3.00 27.52
C ALA A 157 10.89 -1.47 27.58
N GLU A 158 11.41 -0.82 26.54
CA GLU A 158 11.50 0.65 26.45
C GLU A 158 10.12 1.30 26.33
N GLN A 159 9.19 0.70 25.57
CA GLN A 159 7.82 1.20 25.44
C GLN A 159 7.01 0.96 26.71
N LEU A 160 7.20 -0.21 27.34
CA LEU A 160 6.60 -0.54 28.65
C LEU A 160 7.03 0.48 29.70
N VAL A 161 8.32 0.78 29.78
CA VAL A 161 8.85 1.80 30.70
C VAL A 161 8.30 3.19 30.38
N LYS A 162 8.26 3.60 29.11
CA LYS A 162 7.70 4.90 28.73
C LYS A 162 6.24 5.03 29.19
N TRP A 163 5.43 4.00 28.94
CA TRP A 163 4.04 3.95 29.39
C TRP A 163 3.92 3.97 30.92
N ILE A 164 4.77 3.24 31.64
CA ILE A 164 4.79 3.25 33.12
C ILE A 164 5.18 4.64 33.64
N ASN A 165 6.20 5.28 33.07
CA ASN A 165 6.63 6.61 33.45
C ASN A 165 5.48 7.63 33.28
N ASP A 166 4.75 7.57 32.16
CA ASP A 166 3.61 8.44 31.87
C ASP A 166 2.42 8.23 32.84
N ARG A 167 2.31 7.08 33.49
CA ARG A 167 1.18 6.71 34.36
C ARG A 167 1.49 6.74 35.85
N ALA A 168 2.69 6.38 36.23
CA ALA A 168 3.13 6.23 37.61
C ALA A 168 4.07 7.36 38.07
N ASP A 169 4.53 8.23 37.17
CA ASP A 169 5.46 9.35 37.47
C ASP A 169 6.76 8.87 38.15
N ILE A 170 7.22 7.67 37.77
CA ILE A 170 8.45 7.04 38.26
C ILE A 170 9.33 6.80 37.04
N HIS A 171 10.55 7.33 37.03
CA HIS A 171 11.49 7.12 35.93
C HIS A 171 12.26 5.81 36.09
N ILE A 172 11.92 4.82 35.28
CA ILE A 172 12.66 3.56 35.19
C ILE A 172 13.62 3.62 34.00
N HIS A 173 14.87 3.17 34.17
CA HIS A 173 15.82 2.98 33.08
C HIS A 173 15.97 1.50 32.77
N VAL A 174 15.82 1.10 31.51
CA VAL A 174 15.93 -0.31 31.08
C VAL A 174 17.39 -0.72 31.00
N PHE A 175 17.77 -1.79 31.70
CA PHE A 175 19.07 -2.44 31.59
C PHE A 175 18.88 -3.89 31.10
N ARG A 176 19.35 -4.19 29.89
CA ARG A 176 19.29 -5.54 29.32
C ARG A 176 20.50 -6.34 29.79
N PRO A 177 20.33 -7.53 30.40
CA PRO A 177 21.47 -8.34 30.80
C PRO A 177 22.27 -8.80 29.56
N PRO A 178 23.61 -8.77 29.58
CA PRO A 178 24.42 -9.21 28.45
C PRO A 178 24.22 -10.71 28.17
N ASN A 179 24.02 -11.06 26.90
CA ASN A 179 23.88 -12.46 26.47
C ASN A 179 25.26 -13.15 26.42
N TYR A 180 25.64 -13.84 27.50
CA TYR A 180 26.89 -14.61 27.57
C TYR A 180 26.91 -15.84 26.64
N SER A 181 25.75 -16.36 26.23
CA SER A 181 25.65 -17.51 25.31
C SER A 181 26.28 -17.25 23.95
N GLY A 182 26.05 -16.05 23.39
CA GLY A 182 26.64 -15.65 22.12
C GLY A 182 28.15 -15.48 22.23
N PHE A 183 28.62 -14.85 23.30
CA PHE A 183 30.05 -14.67 23.56
C PHE A 183 30.79 -16.02 23.71
N LEU A 184 30.19 -16.97 24.42
CA LEU A 184 30.74 -18.31 24.60
C LEU A 184 30.83 -19.08 23.28
N LEU A 185 29.80 -18.97 22.43
CA LEU A 185 29.81 -19.58 21.09
C LEU A 185 30.88 -18.96 20.18
N VAL A 186 31.09 -17.64 20.25
CA VAL A 186 32.17 -16.96 19.52
C VAL A 186 33.54 -17.44 20.00
N ILE A 187 33.77 -17.55 21.31
CA ILE A 187 35.01 -18.11 21.86
C ILE A 187 35.24 -19.53 21.36
N LEU A 188 34.19 -20.37 21.35
CA LEU A 188 34.29 -21.74 20.87
C LEU A 188 34.64 -21.80 19.38
N LEU A 189 34.03 -20.95 18.55
CA LEU A 189 34.37 -20.86 17.12
C LEU A 189 35.80 -20.38 16.90
N VAL A 190 36.23 -19.34 17.61
CA VAL A 190 37.60 -18.81 17.48
C VAL A 190 38.64 -19.85 17.90
N THR A 191 38.40 -20.55 19.01
CA THR A 191 39.29 -21.63 19.46
C THR A 191 39.32 -22.81 18.48
N MET A 192 38.18 -23.17 17.89
CA MET A 192 38.10 -24.20 16.85
C MET A 192 38.88 -23.80 15.58
N ILE A 193 38.69 -22.57 15.09
CA ILE A 193 39.40 -22.05 13.91
C ILE A 193 40.90 -21.96 14.19
N ALA A 194 41.30 -21.45 15.36
CA ALA A 194 42.70 -21.39 15.78
C ALA A 194 43.33 -22.80 15.86
N GLY A 195 42.60 -23.79 16.38
CA GLY A 195 43.02 -25.19 16.40
C GLY A 195 43.22 -25.77 15.00
N LEU A 196 42.29 -25.51 14.08
CA LEU A 196 42.41 -25.94 12.68
C LEU A 196 43.60 -25.29 11.97
N LEU A 197 43.83 -23.99 12.18
CA LEU A 197 44.97 -23.27 11.62
C LEU A 197 46.31 -23.77 12.21
N TYR A 198 46.35 -24.16 13.48
CA TYR A 198 47.54 -24.72 14.11
C TYR A 198 47.88 -26.12 13.54
N ILE A 199 46.87 -27.00 13.41
CA ILE A 199 47.06 -28.36 12.87
C ILE A 199 47.43 -28.33 11.38
N LYS A 200 46.81 -27.45 10.58
CA LYS A 200 47.08 -27.29 9.15
C LYS A 200 48.07 -26.16 8.84
N ARG A 201 48.98 -25.84 9.76
CA ARG A 201 49.98 -24.76 9.60
C ARG A 201 50.81 -24.86 8.31
N ASN A 202 51.05 -26.07 7.82
CA ASN A 202 51.83 -26.31 6.59
C ASN A 202 51.00 -26.19 5.29
N SER A 203 49.67 -26.07 5.39
CA SER A 203 48.72 -26.01 4.26
C SER A 203 48.03 -24.63 4.18
N LEU A 204 48.67 -23.58 4.70
CA LEU A 204 48.12 -22.22 4.74
C LEU A 204 48.21 -21.47 3.39
N GLU A 205 48.57 -22.15 2.30
CA GLU A 205 48.59 -21.58 0.94
C GLU A 205 47.23 -20.97 0.55
N PHE A 206 46.12 -21.53 1.06
CA PHE A 206 44.77 -20.98 0.88
C PHE A 206 44.61 -19.56 1.42
N LEU A 207 45.25 -19.21 2.55
CA LEU A 207 45.22 -17.85 3.12
C LEU A 207 46.06 -16.85 2.32
N TYR A 208 47.00 -17.31 1.50
CA TYR A 208 47.79 -16.45 0.61
C TYR A 208 47.12 -16.22 -0.75
N ASN A 209 46.00 -16.91 -1.04
CA ASN A 209 45.30 -16.75 -2.31
C ASN A 209 44.49 -15.45 -2.34
N ASN A 210 44.91 -14.50 -3.19
CA ASN A 210 44.22 -13.22 -3.39
C ASN A 210 42.77 -13.40 -3.89
N LEU A 211 42.48 -14.47 -4.63
CA LEU A 211 41.12 -14.75 -5.11
C LEU A 211 40.16 -15.06 -3.96
N LEU A 212 40.62 -15.79 -2.94
CA LEU A 212 39.82 -16.10 -1.75
C LEU A 212 39.44 -14.81 -1.00
N TRP A 213 40.41 -13.93 -0.77
CA TRP A 213 40.17 -12.66 -0.11
C TRP A 213 39.27 -11.75 -0.94
N GLY A 214 39.45 -11.74 -2.27
CA GLY A 214 38.57 -11.02 -3.19
C GLY A 214 37.12 -11.48 -3.08
N VAL A 215 36.87 -12.79 -3.19
CA VAL A 215 35.51 -13.36 -3.05
C VAL A 215 34.94 -13.08 -1.66
N SER A 216 35.75 -13.19 -0.60
CA SER A 216 35.31 -12.96 0.78
C SER A 216 34.92 -11.50 1.02
N VAL A 217 35.69 -10.54 0.51
CA VAL A 217 35.38 -9.11 0.61
C VAL A 217 34.11 -8.77 -0.16
N ILE A 218 33.95 -9.29 -1.38
CA ILE A 218 32.73 -9.11 -2.17
C ILE A 218 31.51 -9.68 -1.43
N LEU A 219 31.63 -10.87 -0.83
CA LEU A 219 30.56 -11.49 -0.05
C LEU A 219 30.17 -10.63 1.17
N VAL A 220 31.13 -10.09 1.91
CA VAL A 220 30.86 -9.20 3.05
C VAL A 220 30.16 -7.92 2.59
N ILE A 221 30.62 -7.32 1.48
CA ILE A 221 29.99 -6.13 0.91
C ILE A 221 28.52 -6.43 0.55
N LEU A 222 28.25 -7.56 -0.11
CA LEU A 222 26.89 -7.99 -0.46
C LEU A 222 25.99 -8.23 0.77
N VAL A 223 26.51 -8.84 1.84
CA VAL A 223 25.75 -9.03 3.10
C VAL A 223 25.43 -7.68 3.75
N CYS A 224 26.37 -6.74 3.73
CA CYS A 224 26.18 -5.41 4.30
C CYS A 224 25.21 -4.54 3.48
N THR A 225 25.22 -4.64 2.14
CA THR A 225 24.32 -3.86 1.26
C THR A 225 22.92 -4.48 1.12
N SER A 226 22.77 -5.79 1.35
CA SER A 226 21.48 -6.50 1.28
C SER A 226 20.51 -6.24 2.44
N GLY A 227 20.91 -5.46 3.44
CA GLY A 227 20.04 -5.09 4.57
C GLY A 227 19.96 -6.13 5.69
N GLN A 228 20.83 -7.14 5.70
CA GLN A 228 20.85 -8.21 6.72
C GLN A 228 21.06 -7.69 8.16
N ILE A 229 21.84 -6.62 8.32
CA ILE A 229 22.06 -5.99 9.62
C ILE A 229 20.76 -5.41 10.17
N TRP A 230 19.96 -4.76 9.33
CA TRP A 230 18.64 -4.23 9.71
C TRP A 230 17.69 -5.33 10.17
N ASN A 231 17.65 -6.44 9.42
CA ASN A 231 16.81 -7.60 9.76
C ASN A 231 17.22 -8.23 11.10
N THR A 232 18.52 -8.32 11.36
CA THR A 232 19.06 -8.88 12.61
C THR A 232 18.72 -8.01 13.83
N ILE A 233 18.78 -6.67 13.68
CA ILE A 233 18.45 -5.74 14.76
C ILE A 233 16.95 -5.75 15.08
N ARG A 234 16.09 -5.92 14.08
CA ARG A 234 14.62 -5.89 14.24
C ARG A 234 13.98 -7.25 14.46
N GLY A 235 14.72 -8.35 14.27
CA GLY A 235 14.24 -9.71 14.50
C GLY A 235 13.05 -10.10 13.62
N SER A 236 13.10 -9.78 12.32
CA SER A 236 12.02 -10.12 11.39
C SER A 236 11.85 -11.65 11.26
N PRO A 237 10.61 -12.17 11.23
CA PRO A 237 10.38 -13.60 11.10
C PRO A 237 10.73 -14.07 9.70
N PHE A 238 11.69 -15.00 9.58
CA PHE A 238 12.11 -15.61 8.31
C PHE A 238 11.00 -16.40 7.60
N LEU A 239 9.99 -16.83 8.35
CA LEU A 239 8.89 -17.67 7.89
C LEU A 239 7.58 -17.04 8.33
N HIS A 240 6.73 -16.68 7.37
CA HIS A 240 5.37 -16.24 7.65
C HIS A 240 4.38 -17.28 7.14
N ARG A 241 3.52 -17.78 8.04
CA ARG A 241 2.49 -18.76 7.69
C ARG A 241 1.19 -18.03 7.40
N ASN A 242 0.67 -18.18 6.19
CA ASN A 242 -0.63 -17.60 5.85
C ASN A 242 -1.73 -18.30 6.67
N PRO A 243 -2.49 -17.58 7.51
CA PRO A 243 -3.47 -18.18 8.42
C PRO A 243 -4.67 -18.82 7.70
N GLN A 244 -4.94 -18.48 6.43
CA GLN A 244 -6.07 -19.02 5.67
C GLN A 244 -5.69 -20.20 4.77
N THR A 245 -4.48 -20.21 4.21
CA THR A 245 -4.05 -21.25 3.25
C THR A 245 -3.05 -22.24 3.84
N GLY A 246 -2.53 -21.98 5.05
CA GLY A 246 -1.58 -22.85 5.74
C GLY A 246 -0.20 -22.94 5.09
N GLN A 247 -0.01 -22.33 3.92
CA GLN A 247 1.25 -22.26 3.18
C GLN A 247 2.26 -21.41 3.95
N ILE A 248 3.48 -21.94 4.01
CA ILE A 248 4.62 -21.31 4.66
C ILE A 248 5.34 -20.52 3.57
N ALA A 249 5.29 -19.18 3.64
CA ALA A 249 6.10 -18.32 2.79
C ALA A 249 7.42 -18.04 3.52
N THR A 250 8.52 -18.55 2.97
CA THR A 250 9.89 -18.13 3.29
C THR A 250 10.10 -16.74 2.74
N ILE A 251 10.28 -15.75 3.62
CA ILE A 251 10.61 -14.39 3.19
C ILE A 251 12.12 -14.23 3.29
N SER A 252 12.81 -14.45 2.17
CA SER A 252 14.26 -14.27 2.08
C SER A 252 14.55 -12.79 1.78
N TYR A 253 15.04 -12.07 2.78
CA TYR A 253 15.28 -10.63 2.72
C TYR A 253 16.75 -10.33 2.39
N PHE A 254 17.10 -10.37 1.11
CA PHE A 254 18.43 -9.94 0.64
C PHE A 254 18.39 -8.68 -0.24
N ILE A 255 17.42 -7.78 -0.04
CA ILE A 255 17.27 -6.59 -0.90
C ILE A 255 17.06 -5.32 -0.07
N SER A 256 17.87 -4.31 -0.39
CA SER A 256 17.98 -2.98 0.22
C SER A 256 16.68 -2.16 0.30
N GLY A 257 15.64 -2.51 -0.46
CA GLY A 257 14.38 -1.75 -0.56
C GLY A 257 13.48 -1.79 0.68
N GLN A 258 13.57 -2.82 1.53
CA GLN A 258 12.71 -2.95 2.73
C GLN A 258 13.06 -1.93 3.82
N MET A 259 14.33 -1.53 3.91
CA MET A 259 14.81 -0.58 4.93
C MET A 259 14.21 0.82 4.73
N TRP A 260 14.07 1.28 3.49
CA TRP A 260 13.51 2.59 3.17
C TRP A 260 12.00 2.67 3.45
N ASN A 261 11.25 1.61 3.11
CA ASN A 261 9.81 1.54 3.33
C ASN A 261 9.43 1.60 4.82
N MET A 262 10.26 1.06 5.71
CA MET A 262 9.99 1.05 7.15
C MET A 262 10.45 2.32 7.88
N ILE A 263 11.44 3.05 7.35
CA ILE A 263 11.90 4.34 7.89
C ILE A 263 10.97 5.49 7.46
N SER A 264 10.52 5.49 6.21
CA SER A 264 9.71 6.60 5.66
C SER A 264 8.21 6.47 5.92
N GLY A 265 7.73 5.28 6.32
CA GLY A 265 6.33 5.04 6.70
C GLY A 265 5.27 5.63 5.77
N PRO A 266 5.35 5.46 4.43
CA PRO A 266 4.28 5.94 3.56
C PRO A 266 2.99 5.13 3.86
N PRO A 267 1.82 5.79 3.97
CA PRO A 267 0.57 5.10 4.22
C PRO A 267 0.24 4.19 3.03
N PHE A 268 -0.10 2.92 3.32
CA PHE A 268 -0.52 1.95 2.30
C PHE A 268 -1.76 2.39 1.50
N LEU A 269 -2.53 3.35 2.00
CA LEU A 269 -3.78 3.82 1.40
C LEU A 269 -3.98 5.32 1.63
N GLY A 270 -4.03 6.10 0.54
CA GLY A 270 -4.55 7.46 0.55
C GLY A 270 -6.02 7.49 0.19
N LYS A 271 -6.86 8.08 1.03
CA LYS A 271 -8.24 8.39 0.67
C LYS A 271 -8.32 9.77 0.02
N ASN A 272 -8.83 9.83 -1.20
CA ASN A 272 -9.47 11.03 -1.73
C ASN A 272 -10.97 10.74 -1.93
N LYS A 273 -11.81 11.80 -1.94
CA LYS A 273 -13.26 11.73 -1.64
C LYS A 273 -14.09 10.74 -2.47
N ASN A 274 -13.64 10.23 -3.62
CA ASN A 274 -14.41 9.28 -4.44
C ASN A 274 -13.64 8.02 -4.92
N SER A 275 -12.41 7.77 -4.46
CA SER A 275 -11.73 6.50 -4.76
C SER A 275 -10.62 6.19 -3.76
N VAL A 276 -10.37 4.89 -3.57
CA VAL A 276 -9.18 4.38 -2.89
C VAL A 276 -8.03 4.48 -3.90
N GLY A 277 -7.26 5.56 -3.82
CA GLY A 277 -6.12 5.80 -4.71
C GLY A 277 -4.88 5.10 -4.19
N LEU A 278 -4.35 4.16 -4.97
CA LEU A 278 -3.01 3.64 -4.79
C LEU A 278 -2.06 4.70 -5.35
N PHE A 279 -1.31 5.39 -4.48
CA PHE A 279 -0.38 6.42 -4.93
C PHE A 279 0.73 5.76 -5.77
N SER A 280 0.81 6.18 -7.03
CA SER A 280 2.00 6.06 -7.87
C SER A 280 2.81 7.36 -7.72
N GLY A 281 3.86 7.36 -6.90
CA GLY A 281 4.86 8.41 -6.72
C GLY A 281 6.20 8.02 -7.32
N SER A 282 6.54 8.61 -8.47
CA SER A 282 7.86 8.46 -9.10
C SER A 282 8.96 9.08 -8.25
N SER A 283 9.52 8.27 -7.35
CA SER A 283 10.92 8.29 -6.86
C SER A 283 11.19 7.16 -5.84
N GLY A 284 10.34 6.13 -5.81
CA GLY A 284 10.38 5.06 -4.80
C GLY A 284 9.75 3.75 -5.26
N TYR A 285 10.08 3.26 -6.46
CA TYR A 285 9.54 2.00 -7.00
C TYR A 285 10.63 0.98 -7.34
N GLN A 286 10.93 0.11 -6.37
CA GLN A 286 11.37 -1.26 -6.63
C GLN A 286 10.13 -2.15 -6.47
N PHE A 287 9.72 -2.84 -7.54
CA PHE A 287 8.44 -3.54 -7.62
C PHE A 287 8.40 -4.82 -6.77
N VAL A 288 7.24 -5.11 -6.17
CA VAL A 288 6.87 -6.38 -5.51
C VAL A 288 6.87 -7.59 -6.47
N ALA A 289 7.05 -7.36 -7.77
CA ALA A 289 7.30 -8.43 -8.74
C ALA A 289 8.70 -9.07 -8.58
N GLU A 290 9.68 -8.37 -7.97
CA GLU A 290 10.97 -8.97 -7.59
C GLU A 290 10.86 -9.89 -6.37
N THR A 291 9.73 -9.86 -5.65
CA THR A 291 9.50 -10.75 -4.50
C THR A 291 9.19 -12.20 -4.90
N TYR A 292 9.07 -12.48 -6.20
CA TYR A 292 8.91 -13.82 -6.78
C TYR A 292 10.08 -14.25 -7.69
N VAL A 293 11.17 -13.49 -7.71
CA VAL A 293 12.33 -13.83 -8.53
C VAL A 293 13.27 -14.71 -7.72
N ASP A 294 13.19 -16.02 -7.97
CA ASP A 294 14.34 -16.92 -7.82
C ASP A 294 15.56 -16.23 -8.44
N ILE A 295 16.67 -16.19 -7.72
CA ILE A 295 17.92 -15.64 -8.25
C ILE A 295 18.41 -16.58 -9.38
N HIS A 296 17.95 -16.31 -10.59
CA HIS A 296 18.67 -16.60 -11.80
C HIS A 296 19.30 -15.29 -12.28
N ILE A 297 20.63 -15.26 -12.36
CA ILE A 297 21.37 -14.19 -13.03
C ILE A 297 21.09 -14.36 -14.54
N ASP A 298 19.95 -13.85 -14.99
CA ASP A 298 19.57 -13.84 -16.41
C ASP A 298 19.76 -12.45 -16.98
N ASP A 299 21.02 -12.01 -17.01
CA ASP A 299 21.47 -11.17 -18.11
C ASP A 299 22.25 -12.10 -19.06
N LEU A 300 21.51 -12.88 -19.85
CA LEU A 300 22.08 -13.86 -20.80
C LEU A 300 23.09 -13.17 -21.76
N ILE A 301 22.86 -11.90 -22.07
CA ILE A 301 23.74 -11.08 -22.90
C ILE A 301 25.05 -10.79 -22.18
N ALA A 302 24.98 -10.47 -20.89
CA ALA A 302 26.15 -10.25 -20.05
C ALA A 302 27.06 -11.48 -19.92
N PHE A 303 26.45 -12.66 -19.80
CA PHE A 303 27.16 -13.93 -19.70
C PHE A 303 27.78 -14.35 -21.04
N ASP A 304 27.06 -14.18 -22.14
CA ASP A 304 27.58 -14.48 -23.48
C ASP A 304 28.71 -13.53 -23.90
N GLU A 305 28.63 -12.24 -23.59
CA GLU A 305 29.71 -11.28 -23.83
C GLU A 305 30.96 -11.58 -22.99
N ALA A 306 30.77 -11.92 -21.71
CA ALA A 306 31.88 -12.31 -20.83
C ALA A 306 32.56 -13.60 -21.34
N ASN A 307 31.77 -14.60 -21.76
CA ASN A 307 32.30 -15.81 -22.39
C ASN A 307 32.99 -15.49 -23.72
N ALA A 308 32.48 -14.56 -24.53
CA ALA A 308 33.09 -14.18 -25.80
C ALA A 308 34.41 -13.41 -25.61
N PHE A 309 34.52 -12.59 -24.57
CA PHE A 309 35.77 -11.91 -24.17
C PHE A 309 36.81 -12.91 -23.63
N VAL A 310 36.40 -13.80 -22.73
CA VAL A 310 37.28 -14.85 -22.17
C VAL A 310 37.79 -15.80 -23.26
N ASN A 311 36.96 -16.09 -24.27
CA ASN A 311 37.34 -16.89 -25.43
C ASN A 311 38.11 -16.10 -26.51
N GLY A 312 38.47 -14.83 -26.26
CA GLY A 312 39.28 -14.01 -27.16
C GLY A 312 38.58 -13.55 -28.45
N LYS A 313 37.26 -13.75 -28.57
CA LYS A 313 36.46 -13.28 -29.72
C LYS A 313 36.24 -11.76 -29.70
N ILE A 314 36.23 -11.17 -28.51
CA ILE A 314 36.03 -9.73 -28.28
C ILE A 314 37.25 -9.18 -27.55
N LYS A 315 37.80 -8.04 -28.01
CA LYS A 315 39.03 -7.44 -27.44
C LYS A 315 38.78 -6.47 -26.28
N SER A 316 37.56 -5.95 -26.12
CA SER A 316 37.15 -5.04 -25.04
C SER A 316 35.66 -5.21 -24.73
N ILE A 317 35.30 -5.18 -23.44
CA ILE A 317 33.90 -5.16 -23.00
C ILE A 317 33.46 -3.69 -22.94
N GLU A 318 32.74 -3.24 -23.97
CA GLU A 318 32.21 -1.88 -24.02
C GLU A 318 30.72 -1.87 -23.68
N ARG A 319 30.38 -2.13 -22.41
CA ARG A 319 28.99 -1.95 -21.97
C ARG A 319 28.66 -0.47 -21.91
N LYS A 320 27.78 -0.05 -22.80
CA LYS A 320 27.16 1.28 -22.77
C LYS A 320 25.98 1.24 -21.80
N LEU A 321 25.89 2.22 -20.92
CA LEU A 321 24.73 2.37 -20.03
C LEU A 321 23.56 2.89 -20.86
N SER A 322 22.54 2.06 -21.10
CA SER A 322 21.32 2.43 -21.83
C SER A 322 20.11 2.46 -20.91
N PHE A 323 19.23 3.42 -21.13
CA PHE A 323 17.99 3.56 -20.35
C PHE A 323 16.95 4.33 -21.17
N ILE A 324 15.68 4.05 -20.89
CA ILE A 324 14.55 4.65 -21.62
C ILE A 324 13.82 5.59 -20.68
N ILE A 325 13.70 6.85 -21.08
CA ILE A 325 12.93 7.86 -20.35
C ILE A 325 11.60 8.04 -21.07
N LYS A 326 10.49 7.79 -20.37
CA LYS A 326 9.14 8.08 -20.86
C LYS A 326 8.67 9.41 -20.28
N LEU A 327 8.50 10.41 -21.13
CA LEU A 327 7.99 11.73 -20.77
C LEU A 327 6.49 11.77 -21.04
N ASN A 328 5.71 12.06 -19.99
CA ASN A 328 4.31 12.47 -20.12
C ASN A 328 4.28 13.98 -20.33
N ILE A 329 3.64 14.42 -21.42
CA ILE A 329 3.38 15.83 -21.66
C ILE A 329 2.17 16.21 -20.80
N ASP A 330 2.34 17.15 -19.87
CA ASP A 330 1.29 17.59 -18.95
C ASP A 330 0.17 18.39 -19.68
N ASP A 331 -1.04 18.30 -19.13
CA ASP A 331 -2.36 18.77 -19.62
C ASP A 331 -2.52 20.31 -19.78
N GLN A 332 -1.44 21.09 -19.94
CA GLN A 332 -1.55 22.55 -20.18
C GLN A 332 -1.71 22.93 -21.66
N PHE A 333 -1.66 21.95 -22.57
CA PHE A 333 -1.98 22.11 -23.99
C PHE A 333 -3.30 21.44 -24.40
N THR A 334 -4.06 20.93 -23.43
CA THR A 334 -5.32 20.19 -23.62
C THR A 334 -6.56 21.04 -23.32
N GLU A 335 -6.54 22.35 -23.55
CA GLU A 335 -7.78 23.16 -23.50
C GLU A 335 -8.63 23.05 -24.77
N HIS A 336 -8.11 22.44 -25.85
CA HIS A 336 -8.87 22.30 -27.10
C HIS A 336 -9.10 20.87 -27.60
N THR A 337 -8.74 19.85 -26.83
CA THR A 337 -9.07 18.45 -27.18
C THR A 337 -9.17 17.58 -25.92
N GLU A 338 -10.31 17.62 -25.25
CA GLU A 338 -10.65 16.68 -24.16
C GLU A 338 -11.17 15.32 -24.66
N GLU A 339 -10.85 14.94 -25.90
CA GLU A 339 -11.30 13.68 -26.51
C GLU A 339 -10.17 12.91 -27.17
N CYS A 340 -9.25 12.42 -26.36
CA CYS A 340 -8.66 11.08 -26.52
C CYS A 340 -7.82 10.79 -25.27
N GLY A 341 -8.18 9.76 -24.51
CA GLY A 341 -7.39 9.28 -23.37
C GLY A 341 -6.05 8.61 -23.77
N GLU A 342 -5.47 8.99 -24.92
CA GLU A 342 -4.11 8.61 -25.27
C GLU A 342 -3.15 9.65 -24.70
N LYS A 343 -2.60 9.36 -23.52
CA LYS A 343 -1.41 10.04 -23.03
C LYS A 343 -0.34 9.97 -24.12
N ARG A 344 -0.06 11.08 -24.80
CA ARG A 344 1.01 11.17 -25.81
C ARG A 344 2.35 11.11 -25.10
N THR A 345 2.82 9.89 -24.82
CA THR A 345 4.13 9.64 -24.22
C THR A 345 5.21 9.76 -25.27
N ILE A 346 6.27 10.52 -24.97
CA ILE A 346 7.52 10.50 -25.74
C ILE A 346 8.44 9.52 -25.03
N GLU A 347 9.01 8.56 -25.76
CA GLU A 347 10.05 7.68 -25.23
C GLU A 347 11.40 8.10 -25.82
N LEU A 348 12.35 8.43 -24.95
CA LEU A 348 13.74 8.74 -25.29
C LEU A 348 14.60 7.56 -24.84
N GLN A 349 15.17 6.83 -25.78
CA GLN A 349 16.18 5.82 -25.49
C GLN A 349 17.55 6.51 -25.54
N ILE A 350 18.23 6.56 -24.40
CA ILE A 350 19.52 7.23 -24.23
C ILE A 350 20.58 6.17 -23.98
N GLU A 351 21.69 6.24 -24.73
CA GLU A 351 22.86 5.39 -24.57
C GLU A 351 24.09 6.24 -24.27
N TYR A 352 24.70 6.02 -23.10
CA TYR A 352 25.91 6.74 -22.72
C TYR A 352 27.16 6.11 -23.33
N PRO A 353 28.02 6.89 -24.01
CA PRO A 353 29.36 6.46 -24.35
C PRO A 353 30.24 6.39 -23.09
N LEU A 354 31.28 5.55 -23.13
CA LEU A 354 32.20 5.34 -22.01
C LEU A 354 32.93 6.62 -21.55
N GLN A 355 33.05 7.62 -22.43
CA GLN A 355 33.74 8.89 -22.16
C GLN A 355 32.77 10.07 -22.03
N TYR A 356 31.48 9.82 -21.78
CA TYR A 356 30.54 10.89 -21.45
C TYR A 356 31.04 11.69 -20.21
N PRO A 357 31.01 13.03 -20.21
CA PRO A 357 30.35 13.95 -21.15
C PRO A 357 31.20 14.46 -22.34
N LEU A 358 32.40 13.93 -22.59
CA LEU A 358 33.27 14.38 -23.71
C LEU A 358 32.74 13.96 -25.09
N LEU A 359 32.01 12.85 -25.16
CA LEU A 359 31.32 12.36 -26.35
C LEU A 359 29.81 12.49 -26.17
N SER A 360 29.09 12.81 -27.24
CA SER A 360 27.64 12.94 -27.22
C SER A 360 26.97 11.58 -26.95
N PRO A 361 25.96 11.51 -26.07
CA PRO A 361 25.13 10.33 -25.92
C PRO A 361 24.30 10.09 -27.18
N ASP A 362 24.06 8.82 -27.50
CA ASP A 362 23.13 8.47 -28.56
C ASP A 362 21.70 8.53 -28.01
N VAL A 363 20.83 9.30 -28.65
CA VAL A 363 19.46 9.54 -28.19
C VAL A 363 18.50 9.21 -29.31
N CYS A 364 17.82 8.07 -29.19
CA CYS A 364 16.78 7.65 -30.11
C CYS A 364 15.41 8.10 -29.59
N LEU A 365 14.70 8.85 -30.43
CA LEU A 365 13.36 9.34 -30.15
C LEU A 365 12.32 8.33 -30.67
N ARG A 366 11.40 7.92 -29.81
CA ARG A 366 10.18 7.20 -30.20
C ARG A 366 8.96 8.02 -29.79
N THR A 367 8.21 8.46 -30.79
CA THR A 367 6.99 9.25 -30.59
C THR A 367 5.85 8.68 -31.40
N TYR A 368 4.63 8.81 -30.88
CA TYR A 368 3.40 8.49 -31.60
C TYR A 368 2.88 9.66 -32.46
N PHE A 369 3.74 10.62 -32.81
CA PHE A 369 3.38 11.78 -33.65
C PHE A 369 3.42 11.45 -35.15
N PRO A 370 2.70 12.23 -35.98
CA PRO A 370 2.87 12.22 -37.44
C PRO A 370 4.33 12.38 -37.86
N ARG A 371 4.69 11.79 -39.01
CA ARG A 371 6.08 11.70 -39.50
C ARG A 371 6.78 13.06 -39.61
N ASP A 372 6.05 14.10 -40.00
CA ASP A 372 6.60 15.45 -40.20
C ASP A 372 6.98 16.12 -38.87
N ILE A 373 6.15 15.92 -37.84
CA ILE A 373 6.41 16.41 -36.48
C ILE A 373 7.56 15.64 -35.86
N HIS A 374 7.61 14.33 -36.06
CA HIS A 374 8.69 13.47 -35.59
C HIS A 374 10.05 13.90 -36.18
N GLN A 375 10.11 14.19 -37.48
CA GLN A 375 11.35 14.66 -38.13
C GLN A 375 11.83 16.01 -37.60
N LYS A 376 10.93 16.98 -37.43
CA LYS A 376 11.25 18.30 -36.85
C LYS A 376 11.75 18.17 -35.40
N PHE A 377 11.12 17.30 -34.60
CA PHE A 377 11.55 17.08 -33.22
C PHE A 377 12.93 16.41 -33.17
N HIS A 378 13.17 15.43 -34.05
CA HIS A 378 14.48 14.79 -34.15
C HIS A 378 15.58 15.79 -34.55
N SER A 379 15.33 16.69 -35.50
CA SER A 379 16.33 17.70 -35.90
C SER A 379 16.67 18.67 -34.77
N ILE A 380 15.68 19.15 -34.02
CA ILE A 380 15.88 20.05 -32.87
C ILE A 380 16.68 19.35 -31.76
N LEU A 381 16.37 18.08 -31.49
CA LEU A 381 17.05 17.29 -30.48
C LEU A 381 18.53 17.07 -30.86
N GLN A 382 18.81 16.76 -32.12
CA GLN A 382 20.19 16.62 -32.62
C GLN A 382 20.97 17.94 -32.56
N GLU A 383 20.33 19.07 -32.86
CA GLU A 383 20.93 20.40 -32.72
C GLU A 383 21.31 20.71 -31.26
N PHE A 384 20.42 20.41 -30.30
CA PHE A 384 20.71 20.60 -28.87
C PHE A 384 21.91 19.76 -28.40
N LEU A 385 21.95 18.48 -28.79
CA LEU A 385 23.04 17.58 -28.43
C LEU A 385 24.40 18.04 -29.00
N THR A 386 24.42 18.52 -30.24
CA THR A 386 25.67 19.00 -30.86
C THR A 386 26.17 20.29 -30.21
N ILE A 387 25.28 21.24 -29.89
CA ILE A 387 25.63 22.49 -29.19
C ILE A 387 26.22 22.20 -27.81
N LYS A 388 25.55 21.37 -27.00
CA LYS A 388 25.98 21.11 -25.61
C LYS A 388 27.24 20.28 -25.50
N THR A 389 27.45 19.35 -26.43
CA THR A 389 28.72 18.59 -26.51
C THR A 389 29.89 19.48 -26.87
N ALA A 390 29.69 20.53 -27.69
CA ALA A 390 30.75 21.45 -28.08
C ALA A 390 31.10 22.48 -26.98
N SER A 391 30.16 22.82 -26.10
CA SER A 391 30.32 23.93 -25.15
C SER A 391 30.68 23.51 -23.72
N ASN A 392 30.27 22.33 -23.23
CA ASN A 392 30.37 21.97 -21.81
C ASN A 392 30.88 20.54 -21.55
N ASN A 393 31.87 20.39 -20.66
CA ASN A 393 32.34 19.11 -20.10
C ASN A 393 31.50 18.62 -18.90
N GLU A 394 30.21 18.98 -18.86
CA GLU A 394 29.31 18.66 -17.76
C GLU A 394 28.15 17.77 -18.23
N PRO A 395 27.58 16.93 -17.35
CA PRO A 395 26.46 16.09 -17.72
C PRO A 395 25.18 16.91 -18.00
N TYR A 396 24.69 16.88 -19.23
CA TYR A 396 23.60 17.74 -19.72
C TYR A 396 22.26 17.02 -20.01
N ILE A 397 22.12 15.72 -19.69
CA ILE A 397 20.85 14.99 -19.92
C ILE A 397 19.67 15.57 -19.11
N LEU A 398 19.90 16.04 -17.88
CA LEU A 398 18.82 16.68 -17.11
C LEU A 398 18.39 18.01 -17.75
N GLU A 399 19.34 18.76 -18.29
CA GLU A 399 19.07 19.99 -19.03
C GLU A 399 18.31 19.72 -20.33
N LEU A 400 18.64 18.62 -21.04
CA LEU A 400 17.86 18.15 -22.19
C LEU A 400 16.41 17.84 -21.80
N LEU A 401 16.19 17.17 -20.66
CA LEU A 401 14.84 16.85 -20.18
C LEU A 401 14.07 18.12 -19.79
N MET A 402 14.73 19.09 -19.18
CA MET A 402 14.15 20.39 -18.88
C MET A 402 13.83 21.17 -20.16
N TYR A 403 14.73 21.16 -21.15
CA TYR A 403 14.54 21.79 -22.46
C TYR A 403 13.34 21.20 -23.23
N ILE A 404 13.16 19.87 -23.17
CA ILE A 404 12.00 19.19 -23.77
C ILE A 404 10.71 19.49 -22.99
N LYS A 405 10.80 19.63 -21.66
CA LYS A 405 9.65 19.91 -20.79
C LYS A 405 9.23 21.37 -20.82
N ASP A 406 10.15 22.29 -21.09
CA ASP A 406 9.88 23.72 -21.19
C ASP A 406 8.94 23.99 -22.37
N SER A 407 7.79 24.59 -22.05
CA SER A 407 6.56 24.75 -22.84
C SER A 407 6.73 25.40 -24.22
N ASN A 408 7.92 25.90 -24.54
CA ASN A 408 8.21 26.64 -25.76
C ASN A 408 8.50 25.74 -26.97
N VAL A 409 9.10 24.55 -26.80
CA VAL A 409 9.42 23.66 -27.95
C VAL A 409 8.14 23.04 -28.52
N PHE A 410 7.25 22.56 -27.66
CA PHE A 410 5.94 22.03 -28.07
C PHE A 410 5.02 23.12 -28.64
N SER A 411 5.02 24.33 -28.07
CA SER A 411 4.22 25.42 -28.61
C SER A 411 4.75 25.99 -29.92
N LEU A 412 6.06 25.97 -30.19
CA LEU A 412 6.63 26.37 -31.49
C LEU A 412 6.27 25.38 -32.60
N ILE A 413 6.19 24.08 -32.28
CA ILE A 413 5.80 23.03 -33.23
C ILE A 413 4.30 23.12 -33.56
N ILE A 414 3.46 23.42 -32.55
CA ILE A 414 1.99 23.54 -32.71
C ILE A 414 1.58 24.89 -33.31
N LYS A 415 2.25 26.00 -32.98
CA LYS A 415 1.93 27.34 -33.51
C LYS A 415 2.27 27.53 -34.98
N ASN A 416 3.22 26.77 -35.51
CA ASN A 416 3.57 26.86 -36.94
C ASN A 416 2.50 26.25 -37.86
N ASP A 417 1.47 25.58 -37.33
CA ASP A 417 0.30 25.14 -38.09
C ASP A 417 -0.90 26.10 -37.97
N ILE A 418 -0.81 27.18 -37.18
CA ILE A 418 -1.91 28.13 -37.01
C ILE A 418 -1.38 29.58 -36.98
N SER A 419 -1.29 30.19 -38.16
CA SER A 419 -1.71 31.58 -38.32
C SER A 419 -2.36 31.75 -39.69
N PRO A 420 -3.51 32.43 -39.76
CA PRO A 420 -4.47 32.31 -40.82
C PRO A 420 -4.12 33.28 -41.95
N ASN A 421 -4.17 32.81 -43.19
CA ASN A 421 -4.68 33.57 -44.34
C ASN A 421 -4.59 32.73 -45.61
N ALA A 422 -5.73 32.18 -46.00
CA ALA A 422 -6.29 32.12 -47.36
C ALA A 422 -7.12 30.84 -47.48
N THR A 423 -8.38 30.98 -47.07
CA THR A 423 -9.59 30.35 -47.59
C THR A 423 -9.39 29.29 -48.69
N GLU A 424 -9.72 28.03 -48.39
CA GLU A 424 -10.43 27.13 -49.32
C GLU A 424 -10.97 25.88 -48.58
N GLN A 425 -12.26 25.93 -48.24
CA GLN A 425 -13.26 24.85 -48.20
C GLN A 425 -12.82 23.45 -47.66
N LEU A 426 -12.97 23.22 -46.35
CA LEU A 426 -13.08 21.85 -45.81
C LEU A 426 -14.56 21.46 -45.66
N THR A 427 -14.98 20.54 -46.51
CA THR A 427 -16.29 19.87 -46.47
C THR A 427 -16.44 19.09 -45.15
N THR A 428 -17.34 19.51 -44.27
CA THR A 428 -17.72 18.77 -43.06
C THR A 428 -18.39 17.45 -43.45
N LYS A 429 -17.70 16.33 -43.24
CA LYS A 429 -18.15 14.98 -43.57
C LYS A 429 -19.15 14.48 -42.51
N GLN A 430 -20.33 14.05 -42.93
CA GLN A 430 -21.34 13.44 -42.04
C GLN A 430 -21.26 11.92 -42.11
N SER A 431 -21.63 11.25 -41.03
CA SER A 431 -21.63 9.80 -40.93
C SER A 431 -22.86 9.28 -40.19
N ARG A 432 -23.30 8.07 -40.54
CA ARG A 432 -24.32 7.30 -39.84
C ARG A 432 -23.72 6.01 -39.32
N LEU A 433 -23.99 5.74 -38.05
CA LEU A 433 -23.44 4.60 -37.35
C LEU A 433 -24.56 3.71 -36.82
N TRP A 434 -24.45 2.43 -37.17
CA TRP A 434 -25.39 1.39 -36.79
C TRP A 434 -24.75 0.49 -35.73
N ILE A 435 -25.32 0.51 -34.54
CA ILE A 435 -24.79 -0.18 -33.36
C ILE A 435 -25.75 -1.27 -32.90
N TYR A 436 -25.23 -2.48 -32.79
CA TYR A 436 -25.91 -3.63 -32.23
C TYR A 436 -25.48 -3.89 -30.78
N SER A 437 -26.45 -4.07 -29.90
CA SER A 437 -26.27 -4.53 -28.52
C SER A 437 -27.08 -5.79 -28.28
N HIS A 438 -26.59 -6.70 -27.43
CA HIS A 438 -27.35 -7.88 -27.04
C HIS A 438 -28.70 -7.52 -26.38
N HIS A 439 -28.74 -6.45 -25.58
CA HIS A 439 -29.98 -5.90 -25.01
C HIS A 439 -29.73 -4.56 -24.32
N ILE A 440 -30.75 -3.69 -24.26
CA ILE A 440 -30.72 -2.41 -23.55
C ILE A 440 -31.92 -2.33 -22.58
N TYR A 441 -31.82 -3.04 -21.45
CA TYR A 441 -32.87 -3.03 -20.42
C TYR A 441 -32.63 -2.02 -19.29
N ASN A 442 -31.39 -1.61 -19.08
CA ASN A 442 -31.04 -0.73 -17.97
C ASN A 442 -31.53 0.71 -18.27
N ILE A 443 -32.37 1.24 -17.38
CA ILE A 443 -32.99 2.57 -17.52
C ILE A 443 -31.95 3.71 -17.50
N GLU A 444 -30.85 3.55 -16.77
CA GLU A 444 -29.76 4.54 -16.76
C GLU A 444 -29.04 4.59 -18.11
N LYS A 445 -28.79 3.43 -18.73
CA LYS A 445 -28.18 3.38 -20.06
C LYS A 445 -29.08 4.01 -21.11
N ARG A 446 -30.38 3.73 -21.05
CA ARG A 446 -31.38 4.35 -21.92
C ARG A 446 -31.35 5.87 -21.79
N ARG A 447 -31.35 6.38 -20.55
CA ARG A 447 -31.23 7.81 -20.25
C ARG A 447 -29.95 8.42 -20.79
N HIS A 448 -28.79 7.78 -20.59
CA HIS A 448 -27.51 8.27 -21.10
C HIS A 448 -27.47 8.35 -22.63
N ILE A 449 -27.99 7.34 -23.32
CA ILE A 449 -28.04 7.30 -24.78
C ILE A 449 -28.79 8.53 -25.33
N VAL A 450 -29.99 8.81 -24.80
CA VAL A 450 -30.79 9.96 -25.24
C VAL A 450 -30.12 11.29 -24.86
N ASN A 451 -29.59 11.40 -23.64
CA ASN A 451 -28.94 12.62 -23.19
C ASN A 451 -27.69 12.97 -24.02
N TRP A 452 -26.84 11.99 -24.30
CA TRP A 452 -25.62 12.22 -25.08
C TRP A 452 -25.92 12.52 -26.55
N ALA A 453 -26.96 11.92 -27.13
CA ALA A 453 -27.36 12.23 -28.50
C ALA A 453 -27.83 13.68 -28.61
N ASN A 454 -28.65 14.14 -27.65
CA ASN A 454 -29.12 15.52 -27.59
C ASN A 454 -27.98 16.53 -27.32
N GLU A 455 -27.06 16.18 -26.42
CA GLU A 455 -25.87 17.00 -26.09
C GLU A 455 -24.99 17.21 -27.33
N LEU A 456 -24.76 16.16 -28.10
CA LEU A 456 -23.91 16.16 -29.30
C LEU A 456 -24.69 16.54 -30.58
N ARG A 457 -25.97 16.94 -30.47
CA ARG A 457 -26.87 17.28 -31.59
C ARG A 457 -26.91 16.20 -32.69
N LEU A 458 -26.80 14.94 -32.28
CA LEU A 458 -26.93 13.79 -33.17
C LEU A 458 -28.41 13.45 -33.37
N CYS A 459 -28.73 12.97 -34.56
CA CYS A 459 -30.09 12.53 -34.92
C CYS A 459 -30.15 11.00 -34.97
N GLY A 460 -31.34 10.41 -34.89
CA GLY A 460 -31.53 8.98 -35.06
C GLY A 460 -32.45 8.36 -34.02
N PHE A 461 -32.19 7.12 -33.64
CA PHE A 461 -33.03 6.45 -32.66
C PHE A 461 -32.32 5.39 -31.82
N SER A 462 -32.91 5.08 -30.67
CA SER A 462 -32.56 3.91 -29.88
C SER A 462 -33.77 3.01 -29.65
N LEU A 463 -33.55 1.71 -29.79
CA LEU A 463 -34.54 0.66 -29.63
C LEU A 463 -34.18 -0.18 -28.40
N PRO A 464 -34.78 0.08 -27.23
CA PRO A 464 -34.56 -0.71 -26.03
C PRO A 464 -35.29 -2.05 -26.14
N GLY A 465 -34.54 -3.14 -25.99
CA GLY A 465 -35.11 -4.49 -26.11
C GLY A 465 -34.02 -5.53 -26.18
N LYS A 466 -34.39 -6.75 -26.57
CA LYS A 466 -33.48 -7.84 -26.94
C LYS A 466 -33.77 -8.26 -28.39
N PRO A 467 -32.92 -7.92 -29.37
CA PRO A 467 -31.68 -7.15 -29.23
C PRO A 467 -31.93 -5.65 -29.03
N GLY A 468 -30.91 -4.93 -28.57
CA GLY A 468 -30.93 -3.47 -28.51
C GLY A 468 -30.25 -2.89 -29.74
N ILE A 469 -30.90 -1.94 -30.41
CA ILE A 469 -30.39 -1.32 -31.64
C ILE A 469 -30.26 0.18 -31.42
N ILE A 470 -29.15 0.77 -31.84
CA ILE A 470 -28.93 2.22 -31.77
C ILE A 470 -28.44 2.66 -33.13
N MET A 471 -29.07 3.69 -33.68
CA MET A 471 -28.67 4.33 -34.91
C MET A 471 -28.51 5.83 -34.63
N ILE A 472 -27.35 6.36 -35.02
CA ILE A 472 -27.03 7.79 -34.92
C ILE A 472 -26.54 8.32 -36.25
N GLU A 473 -26.89 9.54 -36.58
CA GLU A 473 -26.39 10.28 -37.74
C GLU A 473 -26.03 11.72 -37.37
N GLY A 474 -24.91 12.21 -37.88
CA GLY A 474 -24.39 13.54 -37.56
C GLY A 474 -22.98 13.77 -38.10
N ASP A 475 -22.28 14.75 -37.56
CA ASP A 475 -20.91 15.05 -37.96
C ASP A 475 -19.97 13.92 -37.48
N ASP A 476 -18.98 13.52 -38.30
CA ASP A 476 -18.15 12.34 -38.01
C ASP A 476 -17.42 12.43 -36.67
N ILE A 477 -17.03 13.65 -36.26
CA ILE A 477 -16.40 13.91 -34.97
C ILE A 477 -17.38 13.54 -33.85
N ASP A 478 -18.57 14.13 -33.84
CA ASP A 478 -19.60 13.92 -32.82
C ASP A 478 -20.09 12.46 -32.77
N VAL A 479 -20.19 11.80 -33.92
CA VAL A 479 -20.55 10.38 -34.01
C VAL A 479 -19.47 9.49 -33.37
N ASN A 480 -18.20 9.75 -33.65
CA ASN A 480 -17.08 9.01 -33.06
C ASN A 480 -16.98 9.25 -31.54
N THR A 481 -17.29 10.47 -31.10
CA THR A 481 -17.41 10.86 -29.70
C THR A 481 -18.51 10.08 -28.99
N PHE A 482 -19.72 10.06 -29.56
CA PHE A 482 -20.85 9.31 -29.01
C PHE A 482 -20.54 7.82 -28.91
N TRP A 483 -19.94 7.23 -29.94
CA TRP A 483 -19.52 5.84 -29.93
C TRP A 483 -18.51 5.54 -28.81
N SER A 484 -17.56 6.44 -28.58
CA SER A 484 -16.55 6.29 -27.52
C SER A 484 -17.19 6.36 -26.12
N ARG A 485 -18.15 7.27 -25.91
CA ARG A 485 -18.95 7.32 -24.67
C ARG A 485 -19.76 6.05 -24.48
N LEU A 486 -20.43 5.57 -25.52
CA LEU A 486 -21.26 4.37 -25.46
C LEU A 486 -20.45 3.12 -25.10
N ARG A 487 -19.24 2.95 -25.66
CA ARG A 487 -18.33 1.83 -25.36
C ARG A 487 -17.83 1.81 -23.91
N SER A 488 -17.76 2.96 -23.24
CA SER A 488 -17.29 3.03 -21.85
C SER A 488 -18.24 2.37 -20.84
N LEU A 489 -19.51 2.19 -21.20
CA LEU A 489 -20.49 1.52 -20.36
C LEU A 489 -20.29 -0.01 -20.37
N GLN A 490 -20.74 -0.70 -19.32
CA GLN A 490 -20.59 -2.16 -19.21
C GLN A 490 -21.59 -2.94 -20.09
N TRP A 491 -21.17 -3.47 -21.24
CA TRP A 491 -22.04 -4.24 -22.16
C TRP A 491 -21.75 -5.75 -22.11
N LYS A 492 -22.78 -6.59 -22.28
CA LYS A 492 -22.55 -8.04 -22.53
C LYS A 492 -21.96 -8.27 -23.92
N ARG A 493 -22.43 -7.51 -24.91
CA ARG A 493 -21.93 -7.49 -26.29
C ARG A 493 -22.43 -6.21 -26.95
N LEU A 494 -21.51 -5.44 -27.53
CA LEU A 494 -21.76 -4.21 -28.29
C LEU A 494 -20.87 -4.24 -29.54
N GLN A 495 -21.45 -4.02 -30.72
CA GLN A 495 -20.74 -4.10 -32.00
C GLN A 495 -21.26 -3.05 -32.97
N ILE A 496 -20.36 -2.41 -33.72
CA ILE A 496 -20.75 -1.65 -34.91
C ILE A 496 -21.09 -2.67 -36.00
N LYS A 497 -22.27 -2.53 -36.59
CA LYS A 497 -22.70 -3.34 -37.73
C LYS A 497 -22.34 -2.69 -39.04
N GLU A 498 -22.54 -1.38 -39.12
CA GLU A 498 -22.36 -0.63 -40.36
C GLU A 498 -22.02 0.83 -40.04
N LYS A 499 -21.13 1.42 -40.84
CA LYS A 499 -20.80 2.84 -40.80
C LYS A 499 -20.91 3.37 -42.22
N GLU A 500 -21.83 4.31 -42.43
CA GLU A 500 -22.10 4.95 -43.71
C GLU A 500 -21.58 6.39 -43.67
N ASP A 501 -20.95 6.85 -44.74
CA ASP A 501 -20.65 8.26 -44.93
C ASP A 501 -21.82 8.91 -45.67
N ILE A 502 -22.37 10.01 -45.13
CA ILE A 502 -23.59 10.66 -45.64
C ILE A 502 -23.25 12.06 -46.15
N GLU A 503 -23.90 12.46 -47.25
CA GLU A 503 -23.98 13.84 -47.70
C GLU A 503 -25.02 14.64 -46.87
N LYS A 504 -24.81 15.94 -46.70
CA LYS A 504 -25.62 16.78 -45.78
C LYS A 504 -27.14 16.75 -45.99
N ASP A 505 -27.58 16.46 -47.21
CA ASP A 505 -28.99 16.48 -47.59
C ASP A 505 -29.71 15.12 -47.41
N ASP A 506 -29.01 14.06 -46.99
CA ASP A 506 -29.57 12.70 -46.85
C ASP A 506 -29.81 12.25 -45.39
N LYS A 507 -29.95 13.22 -44.47
CA LYS A 507 -30.42 12.97 -43.09
C LYS A 507 -31.86 12.43 -43.12
N LYS A 508 -32.12 11.35 -42.38
CA LYS A 508 -33.43 10.67 -42.34
C LYS A 508 -34.24 11.02 -41.08
N PHE A 509 -33.58 11.60 -40.09
CA PHE A 509 -34.11 11.95 -38.79
C PHE A 509 -33.69 13.37 -38.43
N ASP A 510 -34.64 14.14 -37.89
CA ASP A 510 -34.39 15.52 -37.45
C ASP A 510 -33.93 15.58 -35.99
N ASN A 511 -34.34 14.61 -35.17
CA ASN A 511 -34.04 14.52 -33.75
C ASN A 511 -33.65 13.08 -33.37
N PHE A 512 -33.13 12.92 -32.15
CA PHE A 512 -32.87 11.61 -31.57
C PHE A 512 -34.02 11.17 -30.65
N GLU A 513 -34.64 10.04 -30.95
CA GLU A 513 -35.79 9.53 -30.20
C GLU A 513 -35.62 8.06 -29.74
N GLU A 514 -36.25 7.71 -28.62
CA GLU A 514 -36.31 6.32 -28.17
C GLU A 514 -37.61 5.68 -28.69
N LEU A 515 -37.48 4.68 -29.56
CA LEU A 515 -38.61 4.01 -30.21
C LEU A 515 -39.04 2.78 -29.42
N SER A 516 -40.34 2.63 -29.20
CA SER A 516 -40.91 1.43 -28.60
C SER A 516 -42.03 0.88 -29.49
N PHE A 517 -41.90 -0.39 -29.87
CA PHE A 517 -42.87 -1.11 -30.71
C PHE A 517 -43.31 -2.36 -29.95
N GLY A 518 -44.36 -2.22 -29.15
CA GLY A 518 -44.95 -3.30 -28.37
C GLY A 518 -46.12 -2.82 -27.50
N ASP A 519 -47.13 -3.66 -27.34
CA ASP A 519 -48.17 -3.45 -26.34
C ASP A 519 -47.55 -3.46 -24.95
N ASN A 520 -48.05 -2.60 -24.06
CA ASN A 520 -47.56 -2.34 -22.70
C ASN A 520 -47.47 -3.60 -21.80
N GLY A 521 -46.51 -4.48 -22.06
CA GLY A 521 -46.15 -5.62 -21.25
C GLY A 521 -45.28 -5.18 -20.07
N LYS A 522 -45.73 -5.44 -18.85
CA LYS A 522 -44.95 -5.17 -17.64
C LYS A 522 -43.82 -6.19 -17.48
N GLY A 523 -42.56 -5.73 -17.44
CA GLY A 523 -41.44 -6.50 -16.90
C GLY A 523 -40.40 -6.96 -17.93
N ARG A 524 -39.80 -8.12 -17.68
CA ARG A 524 -38.61 -8.66 -18.38
C ARG A 524 -38.90 -9.26 -19.76
N ASP A 525 -40.16 -9.34 -20.17
CA ASP A 525 -40.60 -9.88 -21.46
C ASP A 525 -40.85 -8.76 -22.48
N TYR A 526 -39.87 -7.89 -22.65
CA TYR A 526 -39.88 -6.88 -23.72
C TYR A 526 -39.43 -7.54 -25.03
N HIS A 527 -40.36 -8.25 -25.67
CA HIS A 527 -40.18 -8.79 -27.01
C HIS A 527 -40.67 -7.76 -28.04
N MET A 528 -39.74 -7.24 -28.84
CA MET A 528 -40.03 -6.25 -29.87
C MET A 528 -40.79 -6.91 -31.03
N ASN A 529 -41.78 -6.21 -31.57
CA ASN A 529 -42.43 -6.65 -32.80
C ASN A 529 -41.57 -6.29 -34.02
N PHE A 530 -40.75 -7.23 -34.48
CA PHE A 530 -39.86 -7.04 -35.63
C PHE A 530 -40.60 -6.66 -36.91
N GLY A 531 -41.88 -7.03 -37.06
CA GLY A 531 -42.69 -6.64 -38.21
C GLY A 531 -43.00 -5.15 -38.25
N GLN A 532 -43.37 -4.56 -37.10
CA GLN A 532 -43.60 -3.10 -36.99
C GLN A 532 -42.30 -2.31 -37.18
N PHE A 533 -41.19 -2.84 -36.64
CA PHE A 533 -39.88 -2.23 -36.85
C PHE A 533 -39.44 -2.28 -38.33
N TYR A 534 -39.70 -3.38 -39.04
CA TYR A 534 -39.42 -3.46 -40.48
C TYR A 534 -40.27 -2.47 -41.29
N GLN A 535 -41.56 -2.33 -40.96
CA GLN A 535 -42.43 -1.34 -41.60
C GLN A 535 -41.94 0.10 -41.38
N PHE A 536 -41.45 0.40 -40.18
CA PHE A 536 -40.82 1.68 -39.86
C PHE A 536 -39.53 1.93 -40.68
N LEU A 537 -38.71 0.90 -40.89
CA LEU A 537 -37.52 1.02 -41.75
C LEU A 537 -37.88 1.24 -43.22
N ILE A 538 -38.95 0.63 -43.73
CA ILE A 538 -39.45 0.87 -45.10
C ILE A 538 -39.88 2.33 -45.26
N GLU A 539 -40.63 2.87 -44.29
CA GLU A 539 -41.06 4.28 -44.32
C GLU A 539 -39.88 5.26 -44.39
N LYS A 540 -38.77 4.91 -43.73
CA LYS A 540 -37.53 5.70 -43.71
C LYS A 540 -36.54 5.34 -44.83
N LYS A 541 -36.91 4.45 -45.76
CA LYS A 541 -36.07 3.96 -46.88
C LYS A 541 -34.76 3.29 -46.43
N LEU A 542 -34.78 2.54 -45.32
CA LEU A 542 -33.64 1.85 -44.71
C LEU A 542 -33.83 0.32 -44.64
N GLU A 543 -34.44 -0.27 -45.68
CA GLU A 543 -34.81 -1.70 -45.72
C GLU A 543 -33.62 -2.67 -45.76
N ASN A 544 -32.53 -2.26 -46.41
CA ASN A 544 -31.31 -3.07 -46.60
C ASN A 544 -30.63 -3.45 -45.29
N ILE A 545 -30.86 -2.67 -44.24
CA ILE A 545 -30.15 -2.80 -42.97
C ILE A 545 -30.79 -3.93 -42.13
N PHE A 546 -32.07 -4.22 -42.36
CA PHE A 546 -32.76 -5.29 -41.66
C PHE A 546 -32.15 -6.66 -41.97
N SER A 547 -31.85 -6.95 -43.23
CA SER A 547 -31.18 -8.19 -43.64
C SER A 547 -29.75 -8.27 -43.11
N THR A 548 -28.99 -7.16 -43.10
CA THR A 548 -27.64 -7.07 -42.50
C THR A 548 -27.62 -7.37 -40.99
N TYR A 549 -28.66 -6.96 -40.27
CA TYR A 549 -28.75 -7.15 -38.82
C TYR A 549 -29.19 -8.55 -38.42
N PHE A 550 -30.20 -9.10 -39.09
CA PHE A 550 -30.87 -10.34 -38.68
C PHE A 550 -30.56 -11.55 -39.57
N GLY A 551 -29.95 -11.35 -40.74
CA GLY A 551 -29.64 -12.42 -41.70
C GLY A 551 -30.87 -13.05 -42.35
N VAL A 552 -32.02 -12.37 -42.28
CA VAL A 552 -33.32 -12.80 -42.83
C VAL A 552 -33.93 -11.62 -43.56
N ASP A 553 -34.44 -11.87 -44.77
CA ASP A 553 -35.17 -10.86 -45.54
C ASP A 553 -36.56 -10.63 -44.91
N GLY A 554 -36.90 -9.38 -44.65
CA GLY A 554 -38.19 -9.00 -44.07
C GLY A 554 -39.33 -9.23 -45.07
N THR A 555 -40.43 -9.83 -44.61
CA THR A 555 -41.67 -9.92 -45.39
C THR A 555 -42.75 -9.09 -44.71
N VAL A 556 -43.43 -8.24 -45.48
CA VAL A 556 -44.59 -7.48 -44.98
C VAL A 556 -45.77 -8.44 -44.96
N ALA A 557 -46.43 -8.61 -43.80
CA ALA A 557 -47.66 -9.38 -43.72
C ALA A 557 -48.76 -8.62 -44.50
N GLU A 558 -49.26 -9.19 -45.60
CA GLU A 558 -50.44 -8.68 -46.28
C GLU A 558 -51.63 -8.71 -45.30
N LYS A 559 -52.18 -7.53 -45.01
CA LYS A 559 -53.43 -7.41 -44.23
C LYS A 559 -54.58 -7.93 -45.09
N ASN A 560 -55.17 -9.07 -44.69
CA ASN A 560 -56.56 -9.39 -45.01
C ASN A 560 -57.51 -8.62 -44.09
#